data_AF-A0A6B3I4F5-F1
#
_entry.id   AF-A0A6B3I4F5-F1
#
_cell.length_a   1.000
_cell.length_b   1.000
_cell.length_c   1.000
_cell.angle_alpha   90.00
_cell.angle_beta   90.00
_cell.angle_gamma   90.00
#
_symmetry.space_group_name_H-M   'P 1'
#
loop_
_entity.id
_entity.type
_entity.pdbx_description
1 polymer ?
#
loop_
_entity_poly.entity_id
_entity_poly.type
_entity_poly.pdbx_seq_one_letter_code
_entity_poly.pdbx_strand_id
1 'polypeptide(L)'
;GQVTSVTAHVQTHVPQRWDEHGKPYEATADDAAYGIFQLAGGAVAQINSSWTVRVNRDELVEFQVDGTHGSAVAGLRNCRVQHRSAT
;
A
#
# COMPACT_ATOMS: atom_id res chain seq x y z
N GLY A 1 -0.96 13.07 -9.17
CA GLY A 1 -0.98 13.32 -10.63
C GLY A 1 -1.47 12.08 -11.36
N GLN A 2 -1.70 12.18 -12.67
CA GLN A 2 -1.99 11.01 -13.52
C GLN A 2 -0.80 10.03 -13.48
N VAL A 3 -1.06 8.72 -13.45
CA VAL A 3 0.00 7.70 -13.56
C VAL A 3 0.56 7.68 -14.99
N THR A 4 1.88 7.76 -15.12
CA THR A 4 2.58 7.72 -16.42
C THR A 4 3.25 6.38 -16.68
N SER A 5 3.70 5.68 -15.62
CA SER A 5 4.27 4.33 -15.73
C SER A 5 4.16 3.58 -14.40
N VAL A 6 4.28 2.26 -14.45
CA VAL A 6 4.30 1.37 -13.29
C VAL A 6 5.27 0.23 -13.50
N THR A 7 6.03 -0.10 -12.45
CA THR A 7 6.72 -1.38 -12.30
C THR A 7 6.17 -2.06 -11.06
N ALA A 8 5.79 -3.33 -11.18
CA ALA A 8 5.24 -4.09 -10.06
C ALA A 8 5.82 -5.51 -9.97
N HIS A 9 5.94 -6.01 -8.75
CA HIS A 9 6.21 -7.40 -8.44
C HIS A 9 4.99 -7.98 -7.72
N VAL A 10 4.53 -9.16 -8.14
CA VAL A 10 3.41 -9.89 -7.55
C VAL A 10 3.87 -11.24 -7.04
N GLN A 11 3.23 -11.74 -5.98
CA GLN A 11 3.58 -13.00 -5.35
C GLN A 11 2.36 -13.64 -4.66
N THR A 12 2.25 -14.96 -4.77
CA THR A 12 1.41 -15.79 -3.90
C THR A 12 2.24 -16.28 -2.72
N HIS A 13 2.08 -15.66 -1.55
CA HIS A 13 2.81 -16.05 -0.34
C HIS A 13 2.16 -17.22 0.39
N VAL A 14 0.82 -17.34 0.33
CA VAL A 14 0.08 -18.45 0.94
C VAL A 14 -0.47 -19.37 -0.16
N PRO A 15 0.21 -20.50 -0.47
CA PRO A 15 -0.15 -21.35 -1.61
C PRO A 15 -1.42 -22.19 -1.38
N GLN A 16 -1.86 -22.37 -0.13
CA GLN A 16 -3.06 -23.13 0.21
C GLN A 16 -3.95 -22.33 1.16
N ARG A 17 -5.23 -22.22 0.83
CA ARG A 17 -6.26 -21.56 1.65
C ARG A 17 -7.39 -22.54 1.95
N TRP A 18 -8.37 -22.11 2.74
CA TRP A 18 -9.52 -22.91 3.14
C TRP A 18 -10.79 -22.18 2.72
N ASP A 19 -11.70 -22.91 2.09
CA ASP A 19 -13.01 -22.37 1.71
C ASP A 19 -13.93 -22.21 2.94
N GLU A 20 -15.10 -21.65 2.72
CA GLU A 20 -16.10 -21.37 3.75
C GLU A 20 -16.70 -22.64 4.38
N HIS A 21 -16.51 -23.80 3.74
CA HIS A 21 -16.91 -25.11 4.25
C HIS A 21 -15.77 -25.84 4.96
N GLY A 22 -14.60 -25.19 5.11
CA GLY A 22 -13.43 -25.78 5.73
C GLY A 22 -12.78 -26.86 4.86
N LYS A 23 -12.80 -26.73 3.54
CA LYS A 23 -12.03 -27.58 2.62
C LYS A 23 -10.80 -26.82 2.09
N PRO A 24 -9.61 -27.46 2.05
CA PRO A 24 -8.42 -26.81 1.51
C PRO A 24 -8.49 -26.69 -0.02
N TYR A 25 -7.95 -25.59 -0.55
CA TYR A 25 -7.79 -25.34 -1.98
C TYR A 25 -6.47 -24.63 -2.30
N GLU A 26 -5.95 -24.82 -3.52
CA GLU A 26 -4.77 -24.13 -4.03
C GLU A 26 -5.11 -22.67 -4.35
N ALA A 27 -4.38 -21.73 -3.75
CA ALA A 27 -4.55 -20.32 -4.03
C ALA A 27 -3.79 -19.96 -5.31
N THR A 28 -4.53 -19.73 -6.41
CA THR A 28 -3.94 -19.42 -7.72
C THR A 28 -3.79 -17.93 -7.99
N ALA A 29 -4.45 -17.08 -7.20
CA ALA A 29 -4.33 -15.63 -7.28
C ALA A 29 -3.15 -15.10 -6.45
N ASP A 30 -2.53 -14.02 -6.91
CA ASP A 30 -1.54 -13.29 -6.13
C ASP A 30 -2.18 -12.71 -4.86
N ASP A 31 -1.50 -12.86 -3.71
CA ASP A 31 -1.97 -12.31 -2.44
C ASP A 31 -1.15 -11.13 -1.92
N ALA A 32 -0.09 -10.77 -2.65
CA ALA A 32 0.65 -9.54 -2.46
C ALA A 32 1.11 -8.93 -3.80
N ALA A 33 1.15 -7.60 -3.84
CA ALA A 33 1.69 -6.80 -4.92
C ALA A 33 2.49 -5.62 -4.36
N TYR A 34 3.65 -5.36 -4.97
CA TYR A 34 4.58 -4.29 -4.61
C TYR A 34 4.82 -3.44 -5.85
N GLY A 35 4.30 -2.21 -5.86
CA GLY A 35 4.28 -1.34 -7.03
C GLY A 35 5.02 -0.02 -6.81
N ILE A 36 5.73 0.43 -7.85
CA ILE A 36 6.34 1.76 -7.94
C ILE A 36 5.73 2.47 -9.16
N PHE A 37 5.19 3.65 -8.93
CA PHE A 37 4.42 4.43 -9.90
C PHE A 37 5.12 5.77 -10.16
N GLN A 38 5.30 6.12 -11.42
CA GLN A 38 5.65 7.48 -11.81
C GLN A 38 4.38 8.28 -12.07
N LEU A 39 4.31 9.49 -11.53
CA LEU A 39 3.18 10.39 -11.69
C LEU A 39 3.59 11.59 -12.55
N ALA A 40 2.63 12.06 -13.36
CA ALA A 40 2.74 13.36 -14.02
C ALA A 40 3.03 14.45 -12.97
N GLY A 41 4.05 15.26 -13.25
CA GLY A 41 4.61 16.23 -12.28
C GLY A 41 5.89 15.74 -11.56
N GLY A 42 6.37 14.53 -11.86
CA GLY A 42 7.67 14.03 -11.38
C GLY A 42 7.65 13.35 -10.01
N ALA A 43 6.49 13.26 -9.36
CA ALA A 43 6.34 12.52 -8.11
C ALA A 43 6.43 11.01 -8.35
N VAL A 44 6.98 10.30 -7.36
CA VAL A 44 7.04 8.83 -7.33
C VAL A 44 6.21 8.35 -6.15
N ALA A 45 5.33 7.37 -6.39
CA ALA A 45 4.55 6.72 -5.36
C ALA A 45 4.94 5.25 -5.27
N GLN A 46 5.15 4.75 -4.05
CA GLN A 46 5.34 3.34 -3.78
C GLN A 46 4.14 2.81 -3.00
N ILE A 47 3.57 1.70 -3.44
CA ILE A 47 2.41 1.06 -2.79
C ILE A 47 2.74 -0.41 -2.55
N ASN A 48 2.66 -0.81 -1.29
CA ASN A 48 2.70 -2.20 -0.86
C ASN A 48 1.29 -2.63 -0.48
N SER A 49 0.74 -3.63 -1.18
CA SER A 49 -0.59 -4.17 -0.92
C SER A 49 -0.48 -5.67 -0.70
N SER A 50 -0.86 -6.16 0.47
CA SER A 50 -0.72 -7.57 0.83
C SER A 50 -1.83 -8.01 1.77
N TRP A 51 -2.41 -9.17 1.50
CA TRP A 51 -3.34 -9.88 2.40
C TRP A 51 -2.60 -10.76 3.43
N THR A 52 -1.28 -10.85 3.31
CA THR A 52 -0.40 -11.75 4.06
C THR A 52 0.55 -10.99 4.99
N VAL A 53 0.24 -9.72 5.28
CA VAL A 53 1.00 -8.87 6.19
C VAL A 53 0.26 -8.68 7.52
N ARG A 54 1.02 -8.64 8.64
CA ARG A 54 0.48 -8.23 9.94
C ARG A 54 0.43 -6.70 10.01
N VAL A 55 -0.68 -6.17 10.51
CA VAL A 55 -0.85 -4.72 10.64
C VAL A 55 -0.05 -4.24 11.87
N ASN A 56 1.04 -3.53 11.62
CA ASN A 56 1.77 -2.77 12.64
C ASN A 56 1.89 -1.31 12.19
N ARG A 57 0.74 -0.63 12.18
CA ARG A 57 0.51 0.76 11.76
C ARG A 57 -0.85 1.19 12.28
N ASP A 58 -1.13 2.48 12.23
CA ASP A 58 -2.29 3.04 12.92
C ASP A 58 -3.62 2.60 12.30
N GLU A 59 -3.67 2.37 10.99
CA GLU A 59 -4.89 1.98 10.28
C GLU A 59 -4.67 0.94 9.17
N LEU A 60 -5.75 0.37 8.61
CA LEU A 60 -5.72 -0.70 7.59
C LEU A 60 -5.28 -0.24 6.19
N VAL A 61 -5.25 1.05 5.90
CA VAL A 61 -4.51 1.65 4.77
C VAL A 61 -3.87 2.92 5.28
N GLU A 62 -2.68 3.25 4.79
CA GLU A 62 -1.99 4.47 5.16
C GLU A 62 -1.29 5.05 3.94
N PHE A 63 -1.41 6.36 3.75
CA PHE A 63 -0.75 7.12 2.69
C PHE A 63 0.10 8.21 3.33
N GLN A 64 1.42 8.08 3.20
CA GLN A 64 2.34 9.17 3.48
C GLN A 64 2.56 9.99 2.21
N VAL A 65 2.39 11.31 2.33
CA VAL A 65 2.62 12.26 1.24
C VAL A 65 3.57 13.33 1.74
N ASP A 66 4.74 13.40 1.11
CA ASP A 66 5.76 14.40 1.41
C ASP A 66 5.76 15.49 0.32
N GLY A 67 5.57 16.73 0.75
CA GLY A 67 5.56 17.91 -0.11
C GLY A 67 6.58 18.95 0.32
N THR A 68 6.77 19.98 -0.50
CA THR A 68 7.78 21.02 -0.27
C THR A 68 7.62 21.78 1.05
N HIS A 69 6.40 21.88 1.57
CA HIS A 69 6.06 22.68 2.76
C HIS A 69 5.61 21.85 3.96
N GLY A 70 5.61 20.53 3.85
CA GLY A 70 5.20 19.65 4.94
C GLY A 70 4.82 18.27 4.44
N SER A 71 4.48 17.42 5.40
CA SER A 71 4.15 16.02 5.19
C SER A 71 2.80 15.70 5.81
N ALA A 72 2.12 14.69 5.28
CA ALA A 72 0.90 14.16 5.82
C ALA A 72 0.94 12.62 5.84
N VAL A 73 0.35 12.03 6.88
CA VAL A 73 0.11 10.59 6.99
C VAL A 73 -1.39 10.39 7.21
N ALA A 74 -2.06 9.87 6.18
CA ALA A 74 -3.51 9.70 6.16
C ALA A 74 -3.90 8.22 6.21
N GLY A 75 -4.75 7.86 7.16
CA GLY A 75 -5.46 6.58 7.22
C GLY A 75 -6.88 6.66 6.63
N LEU A 76 -7.73 5.68 6.96
CA LEU A 76 -9.17 5.68 6.64
C LEU A 76 -9.94 6.75 7.43
N ARG A 77 -9.53 7.03 8.67
CA ARG A 77 -10.29 7.87 9.61
C ARG A 77 -9.54 9.11 10.05
N ASN A 78 -8.22 9.01 10.22
CA ASN A 78 -7.40 10.10 10.73
C ASN A 78 -6.37 10.57 9.71
N CYS A 79 -5.97 11.83 9.80
CA CYS A 79 -4.85 12.39 9.06
C CYS A 79 -3.97 13.20 10.01
N ARG A 80 -2.69 12.84 10.08
CA ARG A 80 -1.66 13.61 10.78
C ARG A 80 -0.91 14.46 9.78
N VAL A 81 -0.67 15.72 10.11
CA VAL A 81 0.07 16.66 9.27
C VAL A 81 1.22 17.26 10.06
N GLN A 82 2.36 17.46 9.40
CA GLN A 82 3.51 18.14 9.94
C GLN A 82 3.93 19.25 8.97
N HIS A 83 3.82 20.50 9.42
CA HIS A 83 4.29 21.64 8.64
C HIS A 83 5.80 21.79 8.77
N ARG A 84 6.48 22.26 7.70
CA ARG A 84 7.95 22.43 7.68
C ARG A 84 8.51 23.29 8.82
N SER A 85 7.72 24.23 9.34
CA SER A 85 8.11 25.15 10.42
C SER A 85 7.66 24.71 11.82
N ALA A 86 6.98 23.57 11.95
CA ALA A 86 6.58 23.03 13.23
C ALA A 86 7.68 22.06 13.72
N THR A 87 8.59 22.59 14.53
CA THR A 87 9.59 21.82 15.31
C THR A 87 9.10 21.62 16.73
#